data_AF-A0A126Z8Y5-F1
#
_entry.id   AF-A0A126Z8Y5-F1
#
_cell.length_a   1.000
_cell.length_b   1.000
_cell.length_c   1.000
_cell.angle_alpha   90.00
_cell.angle_beta   90.00
_cell.angle_gamma   90.00
#
_symmetry.space_group_name_H-M   'P 1'
#
loop_
_entity.id
_entity.type
_entity.pdbx_description
1 polymer ?
#
loop_
_entity_poly.entity_id
_entity_poly.type
_entity_poly.pdbx_seq_one_letter_code
_entity_poly.pdbx_strand_id
1 'polypeptide(L)'
;MTSPFDDPEFVAALAGMGVTHVPGMAAAMMEDIAPLLAAEGIDLNGLGEDVSLDDVNEALARATERHNLTLFTPVGAQRDGALALLRRFAVSLADGDGAAAAAVLDGVESEPGEGEPGVSHVIGVSLGVLDSWHTDPGLRAAVAATRVPRWNRAARAVATDVLSLARKGRAVASLASLHRHGGLALFEGSALLVAATLIARAEYEKNSVSEVAALMLGDGGTRRPSASPGLQGASDRNAGSSFTRSRPAPGATRRRRESSAHPAGASGALTGRALWRGFAAWLEHAPSYAAPTVAEELRVLQAVAKVASGQGVDLHRPVDMEALIDLLWDADDPENPGALQAVLETVDDYVHYRLDTGHDVAGWENAHEAVQDALDDVNAGLGPLDAILEDAEQVNDTVRRDALARTPLVGAVNDVLDWIGTGRPVTQTGGVRRADIEHVAGLLGIRAVGVAKRIGREDDDDLVQALSMTEVPVLPQWWEALLAAGVIRTTSSRVWPGPTASTWAAGELPPLEAAEAVAAIFVAETLTRPLRDGGFGEWMLQGSVLSLVAALAPDDFDVPESPIPGGDLWTVHHLERAGLVSVSDTGRVRIADGHRAAITRGLIALTLLTDSDTDTDTD
;
A
#
# COMPACT_ATOMS: atom_id res chain seq x y z
N MET A 1 2.40 -28.43 -25.12
CA MET A 1 1.54 -27.30 -25.52
C MET A 1 2.47 -26.11 -25.70
N THR A 2 2.41 -25.45 -26.85
CA THR A 2 3.28 -24.30 -27.19
C THR A 2 2.94 -23.16 -26.24
N SER A 3 3.97 -22.52 -25.68
CA SER A 3 3.79 -21.45 -24.70
C SER A 3 3.05 -20.29 -25.36
N PRO A 4 2.17 -19.55 -24.66
CA PRO A 4 1.61 -18.29 -25.16
C PRO A 4 2.70 -17.27 -25.55
N PHE A 5 3.89 -17.40 -24.95
CA PHE A 5 5.08 -16.60 -25.25
C PHE A 5 5.82 -17.02 -26.54
N ASP A 6 5.40 -18.12 -27.18
CA ASP A 6 5.87 -18.55 -28.50
C ASP A 6 4.95 -18.05 -29.64
N ASP A 7 3.86 -17.35 -29.30
CA ASP A 7 2.92 -16.77 -30.25
C ASP A 7 3.45 -15.43 -30.80
N PRO A 8 3.73 -15.32 -32.11
CA PRO A 8 4.28 -14.11 -32.71
C PRO A 8 3.35 -12.89 -32.65
N GLU A 9 2.02 -13.06 -32.58
CA GLU A 9 1.10 -11.94 -32.43
C GLU A 9 1.12 -11.38 -30.99
N PHE A 10 1.20 -12.26 -30.00
CA PHE A 10 1.33 -11.90 -28.59
C PHE A 10 2.67 -11.20 -28.28
N VAL A 11 3.77 -11.68 -28.86
CA VAL A 11 5.11 -11.07 -28.71
C VAL A 11 5.17 -9.70 -29.41
N ALA A 12 4.50 -9.53 -30.56
CA ALA A 12 4.43 -8.25 -31.24
C ALA A 12 3.61 -7.21 -30.45
N ALA A 13 2.54 -7.64 -29.77
CA ALA A 13 1.75 -6.79 -28.88
C ALA A 13 2.57 -6.32 -27.66
N LEU A 14 3.35 -7.21 -27.04
CA LEU A 14 4.24 -6.89 -25.92
C LEU A 14 5.38 -5.95 -26.31
N ALA A 15 5.97 -6.15 -27.50
CA ALA A 15 7.00 -5.25 -28.04
C ALA A 15 6.44 -3.85 -28.36
N GLY A 16 5.17 -3.74 -28.76
CA GLY A 16 4.47 -2.47 -28.92
C GLY A 16 4.25 -1.71 -27.60
N MET A 17 4.26 -2.42 -26.47
CA MET A 17 4.14 -1.89 -25.11
C MET A 17 5.49 -1.68 -24.40
N GLY A 18 6.62 -1.86 -25.12
CA GLY A 18 7.97 -1.68 -24.56
C GLY A 18 8.45 -2.83 -23.66
N VAL A 19 7.69 -3.93 -23.57
CA VAL A 19 8.05 -5.10 -22.76
C VAL A 19 8.91 -6.06 -23.59
N THR A 20 10.18 -6.21 -23.22
CA THR A 20 11.10 -7.14 -23.89
C THR A 20 11.15 -8.46 -23.11
N HIS A 21 10.56 -9.53 -23.64
CA HIS A 21 10.61 -10.86 -23.02
C HIS A 21 11.98 -11.51 -23.26
N VAL A 22 12.70 -11.84 -22.17
CA VAL A 22 13.95 -12.61 -22.21
C VAL A 22 13.70 -13.99 -21.56
N PRO A 23 13.59 -15.07 -22.34
CA PRO A 23 13.43 -16.42 -21.80
C PRO A 23 14.68 -16.86 -21.00
N GLY A 24 14.50 -17.36 -19.77
CA GLY A 24 15.58 -18.01 -18.99
C GLY A 24 15.91 -17.40 -17.62
N MET A 25 15.20 -16.36 -17.16
CA MET A 25 15.54 -15.64 -15.92
C MET A 25 15.54 -16.54 -14.67
N ALA A 26 14.62 -17.51 -14.58
CA ALA A 26 14.60 -18.47 -13.47
C ALA A 26 15.81 -19.42 -13.47
N ALA A 27 16.33 -19.79 -14.64
CA ALA A 27 17.53 -20.64 -14.73
C ALA A 27 18.80 -19.86 -14.39
N ALA A 28 18.89 -18.60 -14.85
CA ALA A 28 20.00 -17.69 -14.53
C ALA A 28 20.02 -17.35 -13.03
N MET A 29 18.87 -17.03 -12.44
CA MET A 29 18.75 -16.77 -10.99
C MET A 29 19.12 -18.01 -10.16
N MET A 30 18.75 -19.21 -10.62
CA MET A 30 19.16 -20.46 -9.97
C MET A 30 20.67 -20.74 -10.12
N GLU A 31 21.29 -20.34 -11.24
CA GLU A 31 22.74 -20.40 -11.44
C GLU A 31 23.49 -19.46 -10.48
N ASP A 32 22.94 -18.26 -10.23
CA ASP A 32 23.52 -17.26 -9.32
C ASP A 32 23.33 -17.61 -7.83
N ILE A 33 22.24 -18.29 -7.48
CA ILE A 33 21.92 -18.69 -6.09
C ILE A 33 22.56 -20.04 -5.72
N ALA A 34 22.84 -20.92 -6.69
CA ALA A 34 23.42 -22.24 -6.45
C ALA A 34 24.73 -22.23 -5.62
N PRO A 35 25.69 -21.31 -5.81
CA PRO A 35 26.89 -21.22 -4.96
C PRO A 35 26.57 -20.89 -3.49
N LEU A 36 25.52 -20.10 -3.25
CA LEU A 36 25.08 -19.71 -1.91
C LEU A 36 24.35 -20.86 -1.21
N LEU A 37 23.56 -21.64 -1.94
CA LEU A 37 22.94 -22.88 -1.45
C LEU A 37 23.96 -23.96 -1.10
N ALA A 38 24.98 -24.12 -1.95
CA ALA A 38 26.08 -25.04 -1.68
C ALA A 38 26.85 -24.66 -0.41
N ALA A 39 27.01 -23.36 -0.13
CA ALA A 39 27.60 -22.87 1.12
C ALA A 39 26.73 -23.15 2.36
N GLU A 40 25.42 -23.33 2.19
CA GLU A 40 24.46 -23.75 3.22
C GLU A 40 24.32 -25.29 3.31
N GLY A 41 25.09 -26.04 2.52
CA GLY A 41 25.09 -27.51 2.55
C GLY A 41 24.04 -28.18 1.66
N ILE A 42 23.35 -27.42 0.81
CA ILE A 42 22.34 -27.91 -0.13
C ILE A 42 22.93 -27.96 -1.55
N ASP A 43 23.12 -29.17 -2.08
CA ASP A 43 23.51 -29.38 -3.48
C ASP A 43 22.26 -29.71 -4.32
N LEU A 44 21.82 -28.74 -5.14
CA LEU A 44 20.68 -28.91 -6.03
C LEU A 44 20.90 -29.99 -7.11
N ASN A 45 22.15 -30.32 -7.43
CA ASN A 45 22.50 -31.35 -8.40
C ASN A 45 22.68 -32.74 -7.76
N GLY A 46 22.52 -32.84 -6.43
CA GLY A 46 22.81 -34.04 -5.65
C GLY A 46 22.21 -33.98 -4.24
N LEU A 47 20.89 -33.80 -4.14
CA LEU A 47 20.19 -33.83 -2.85
C LEU A 47 20.36 -35.20 -2.18
N GLY A 48 20.84 -35.21 -0.93
CA GLY A 48 20.92 -36.43 -0.13
C GLY A 48 19.53 -36.96 0.25
N GLU A 49 19.40 -38.28 0.45
CA GLU A 49 18.11 -38.93 0.77
C GLU A 49 17.45 -38.42 2.07
N ASP A 50 18.20 -37.74 2.94
CA ASP A 50 17.75 -37.22 4.24
C ASP A 50 17.41 -35.72 4.25
N VAL A 51 17.46 -35.02 3.10
CA VAL A 51 17.18 -33.58 3.02
C VAL A 51 15.69 -33.36 2.79
N SER A 52 15.01 -32.72 3.75
CA SER A 52 13.58 -32.41 3.62
C SER A 52 13.33 -31.19 2.72
N LEU A 53 12.12 -31.07 2.20
CA LEU A 53 11.70 -29.91 1.40
C LEU A 53 11.77 -28.61 2.21
N ASP A 54 11.51 -28.67 3.51
CA ASP A 54 11.59 -27.52 4.41
C ASP A 54 13.04 -27.03 4.57
N ASP A 55 14.01 -27.95 4.65
CA ASP A 55 15.44 -27.61 4.74
C ASP A 55 15.93 -26.90 3.45
N VAL A 56 15.43 -27.35 2.29
CA VAL A 56 15.73 -26.73 0.99
C VAL A 56 15.10 -25.34 0.90
N ASN A 57 13.85 -25.17 1.35
CA ASN A 57 13.16 -23.88 1.34
C ASN A 57 13.81 -22.86 2.29
N GLU A 58 14.22 -23.30 3.47
CA GLU A 58 14.91 -22.44 4.44
C GLU A 58 16.30 -22.00 3.92
N ALA A 59 17.03 -22.92 3.28
CA ALA A 59 18.29 -22.63 2.62
C ALA A 59 18.12 -21.69 1.42
N LEU A 60 17.08 -21.87 0.61
CA LEU A 60 16.71 -20.96 -0.49
C LEU A 60 16.38 -19.56 0.02
N ALA A 61 15.63 -19.44 1.11
CA ALA A 61 15.32 -18.15 1.72
C ALA A 61 16.60 -17.42 2.17
N ARG A 62 17.50 -18.11 2.89
CA ARG A 62 18.80 -17.55 3.32
C ARG A 62 19.72 -17.21 2.16
N ALA A 63 19.79 -18.08 1.14
CA ALA A 63 20.63 -17.87 -0.03
C ALA A 63 20.13 -16.69 -0.88
N THR A 64 18.81 -16.55 -1.02
CA THR A 64 18.18 -15.41 -1.70
C THR A 64 18.40 -14.12 -0.92
N GLU A 65 18.26 -14.13 0.41
CA GLU A 65 18.56 -12.98 1.26
C GLU A 65 20.02 -12.54 1.13
N ARG A 66 20.96 -13.49 1.12
CA ARG A 66 22.39 -13.21 0.88
C ARG A 66 22.67 -12.70 -0.52
N HIS A 67 22.02 -13.25 -1.53
CA HIS A 67 22.13 -12.78 -2.91
C HIS A 67 21.65 -11.32 -3.02
N ASN A 68 20.47 -11.03 -2.47
CA ASN A 68 19.94 -9.67 -2.41
C ASN A 68 20.87 -8.73 -1.65
N LEU A 69 21.36 -9.10 -0.46
CA LEU A 69 22.34 -8.27 0.27
C LEU A 69 23.62 -7.98 -0.53
N THR A 70 24.05 -8.93 -1.38
CA THR A 70 25.18 -8.74 -2.29
C THR A 70 24.86 -7.71 -3.37
N LEU A 71 23.65 -7.75 -3.96
CA LEU A 71 23.19 -6.78 -4.95
C LEU A 71 23.07 -5.34 -4.39
N PHE A 72 22.85 -5.17 -3.10
CA PHE A 72 22.76 -3.85 -2.45
C PHE A 72 24.06 -3.41 -1.75
N THR A 73 25.15 -4.18 -1.83
CA THR A 73 26.42 -3.85 -1.18
C THR A 73 27.56 -3.75 -2.21
N PRO A 74 27.56 -2.73 -3.11
CA PRO A 74 28.61 -2.58 -4.10
C PRO A 74 29.97 -2.32 -3.44
N VAL A 75 31.03 -2.78 -4.10
CA VAL A 75 32.44 -2.58 -3.72
C VAL A 75 33.24 -2.00 -4.89
N GLY A 76 34.39 -1.39 -4.59
CA GLY A 76 35.29 -0.84 -5.60
C GLY A 76 34.61 0.19 -6.52
N ALA A 77 34.87 0.09 -7.83
CA ALA A 77 34.45 1.09 -8.82
C ALA A 77 32.93 1.35 -8.83
N GLN A 78 32.10 0.34 -8.60
CA GLN A 78 30.64 0.50 -8.56
C GLN A 78 30.19 1.31 -7.34
N ARG A 79 30.84 1.12 -6.19
CA ARG A 79 30.59 1.93 -4.99
C ARG A 79 31.02 3.38 -5.22
N ASP A 80 32.19 3.58 -5.81
CA ASP A 80 32.73 4.90 -6.11
C ASP A 80 31.84 5.64 -7.11
N GLY A 81 31.33 4.92 -8.11
CA GLY A 81 30.34 5.40 -9.07
C GLY A 81 29.04 5.85 -8.42
N ALA A 82 28.49 5.05 -7.50
CA ALA A 82 27.27 5.40 -6.76
C ALA A 82 27.47 6.67 -5.90
N LEU A 83 28.61 6.78 -5.20
CA LEU A 83 28.94 7.98 -4.42
C LEU A 83 29.13 9.22 -5.30
N ALA A 84 29.77 9.07 -6.47
CA ALA A 84 29.93 10.16 -7.44
C ALA A 84 28.59 10.61 -8.03
N LEU A 85 27.66 9.67 -8.27
CA LEU A 85 26.31 9.97 -8.71
C LEU A 85 25.53 10.76 -7.67
N LEU A 86 25.51 10.30 -6.42
CA LEU A 86 24.85 11.00 -5.31
C LEU A 86 25.40 12.42 -5.11
N ARG A 87 26.72 12.61 -5.30
CA ARG A 87 27.35 13.93 -5.26
C ARG A 87 26.84 14.84 -6.38
N ARG A 88 26.81 14.36 -7.63
CA ARG A 88 26.29 15.15 -8.77
C ARG A 88 24.82 15.53 -8.56
N PHE A 89 24.00 14.56 -8.15
CA PHE A 89 22.59 14.78 -7.86
C PHE A 89 22.40 15.84 -6.76
N ALA A 90 23.11 15.72 -5.63
CA ALA A 90 23.01 16.66 -4.52
C ALA A 90 23.43 18.09 -4.89
N VAL A 91 24.46 18.24 -5.74
CA VAL A 91 24.91 19.55 -6.22
C VAL A 91 23.86 20.17 -7.16
N SER A 92 23.37 19.43 -8.16
CA SER A 92 22.33 19.92 -9.08
C SER A 92 21.07 20.34 -8.33
N LEU A 93 20.66 19.55 -7.33
CA LEU A 93 19.48 19.85 -6.51
C LEU A 93 19.67 21.10 -5.66
N ALA A 94 20.86 21.28 -5.07
CA ALA A 94 21.20 22.45 -4.27
C ALA A 94 21.28 23.75 -5.09
N ASP A 95 21.71 23.66 -6.35
CA ASP A 95 21.76 24.78 -7.29
C ASP A 95 20.35 25.18 -7.81
N GLY A 96 19.32 24.42 -7.43
CA GLY A 96 17.93 24.65 -7.85
C GLY A 96 17.62 24.17 -9.26
N ASP A 97 18.52 23.40 -9.89
CA ASP A 97 18.34 22.83 -11.22
C ASP A 97 17.71 21.44 -11.13
N GLY A 98 16.38 21.42 -10.91
CA GLY A 98 15.61 20.17 -10.79
C GLY A 98 15.66 19.31 -12.05
N ALA A 99 15.79 19.92 -13.24
CA ALA A 99 15.89 19.18 -14.50
C ALA A 99 17.25 18.47 -14.62
N ALA A 100 18.34 19.16 -14.28
CA ALA A 100 19.67 18.52 -14.23
C ALA A 100 19.76 17.46 -13.12
N ALA A 101 19.09 17.66 -11.99
CA ALA A 101 19.00 16.66 -10.94
C ALA A 101 18.25 15.40 -11.41
N ALA A 102 17.12 15.55 -12.11
CA ALA A 102 16.35 14.43 -12.64
C ALA A 102 17.16 13.65 -13.68
N ALA A 103 17.82 14.34 -14.61
CA ALA A 103 18.67 13.73 -15.62
C ALA A 103 19.84 12.90 -15.03
N VAL A 104 20.33 13.22 -13.82
CA VAL A 104 21.35 12.41 -13.15
C VAL A 104 20.78 11.08 -12.66
N LEU A 105 19.53 11.04 -12.20
CA LEU A 105 18.86 9.81 -11.76
C LEU A 105 18.36 8.98 -12.94
N ASP A 106 17.80 9.63 -13.97
CA ASP A 106 17.31 8.99 -15.19
C ASP A 106 18.43 8.28 -15.98
N GLY A 107 19.68 8.72 -15.79
CA GLY A 107 20.85 8.12 -16.42
C GLY A 107 21.36 6.84 -15.75
N VAL A 108 20.69 6.32 -14.71
CA VAL A 108 21.09 5.09 -14.02
C VAL A 108 20.37 3.90 -14.62
N GLU A 109 21.13 2.94 -15.14
CA GLU A 109 20.56 1.68 -15.63
C GLU A 109 20.11 0.78 -14.45
N SER A 110 19.11 -0.07 -14.71
CA SER A 110 18.60 -0.99 -13.68
C SER A 110 19.68 -1.98 -13.22
N GLU A 111 20.41 -2.56 -14.16
CA GLU A 111 21.52 -3.48 -13.92
C GLU A 111 22.88 -2.74 -13.92
N PRO A 112 23.85 -3.18 -13.12
CA PRO A 112 25.16 -2.55 -13.08
C PRO A 112 26.01 -2.90 -14.32
N GLY A 113 26.61 -1.88 -14.93
CA GLY A 113 27.60 -2.02 -16.00
C GLY A 113 29.03 -2.27 -15.50
N GLU A 114 29.99 -2.31 -16.43
CA GLU A 114 31.41 -2.43 -16.12
C GLU A 114 31.92 -1.15 -15.42
N GLY A 115 31.92 -1.16 -14.09
CA GLY A 115 32.35 -0.03 -13.25
C GLY A 115 31.27 1.03 -13.02
N GLU A 116 30.08 0.89 -13.60
CA GLU A 116 28.94 1.79 -13.40
C GLU A 116 27.94 1.21 -12.39
N PRO A 117 27.37 2.03 -11.49
CA PRO A 117 26.39 1.56 -10.52
C PRO A 117 25.02 1.34 -11.17
N GLY A 118 24.35 0.24 -10.82
CA GLY A 118 22.92 0.06 -11.09
C GLY A 118 22.05 0.69 -9.99
N VAL A 119 20.74 0.64 -10.19
CA VAL A 119 19.74 1.19 -9.23
C VAL A 119 19.92 0.60 -7.82
N SER A 120 20.10 -0.72 -7.70
CA SER A 120 20.31 -1.43 -6.42
C SER A 120 21.56 -0.94 -5.68
N HIS A 121 22.66 -0.70 -6.41
CA HIS A 121 23.90 -0.16 -5.87
C HIS A 121 23.70 1.24 -5.27
N VAL A 122 22.97 2.11 -5.95
CA VAL A 122 22.71 3.48 -5.47
C VAL A 122 21.80 3.46 -4.25
N ILE A 123 20.77 2.61 -4.22
CA ILE A 123 19.90 2.42 -3.04
C ILE A 123 20.75 2.00 -1.84
N GLY A 124 21.50 0.91 -1.98
CA GLY A 124 22.26 0.34 -0.86
C GLY A 124 23.34 1.29 -0.32
N VAL A 125 24.06 1.99 -1.21
CA VAL A 125 25.03 3.02 -0.81
C VAL A 125 24.33 4.18 -0.08
N SER A 126 23.19 4.64 -0.59
CA SER A 126 22.42 5.74 0.03
C SER A 126 21.99 5.39 1.45
N LEU A 127 21.38 4.21 1.65
CA LEU A 127 20.94 3.77 2.98
C LEU A 127 22.13 3.63 3.94
N GLY A 128 23.24 3.06 3.49
CA GLY A 128 24.44 2.88 4.30
C GLY A 128 25.07 4.19 4.77
N VAL A 129 25.17 5.20 3.89
CA VAL A 129 25.71 6.51 4.29
C VAL A 129 24.74 7.26 5.21
N LEU A 130 23.43 7.12 4.98
CA LEU A 130 22.40 7.75 5.82
C LEU A 130 22.38 7.18 7.24
N ASP A 131 22.45 5.87 7.40
CA ASP A 131 22.59 5.22 8.71
C ASP A 131 23.85 5.72 9.44
N SER A 132 24.98 5.81 8.73
CA SER A 132 26.23 6.31 9.29
C SER A 132 26.13 7.76 9.73
N TRP A 133 25.56 8.66 8.91
CA TRP A 133 25.52 10.09 9.22
C TRP A 133 24.53 10.44 10.32
N HIS A 134 23.36 9.80 10.35
CA HIS A 134 22.30 10.11 11.31
C HIS A 134 22.55 9.46 12.69
N THR A 135 23.42 8.46 12.77
CA THR A 135 23.85 7.87 14.05
C THR A 135 25.15 8.47 14.60
N ASP A 136 25.97 9.14 13.78
CA ASP A 136 27.22 9.79 14.22
C ASP A 136 26.93 10.95 15.22
N PRO A 137 27.38 10.83 16.49
CA PRO A 137 27.21 11.87 17.49
C PRO A 137 27.82 13.22 17.08
N GLY A 138 28.89 13.21 16.29
CA GLY A 138 29.57 14.42 15.79
C GLY A 138 28.79 15.16 14.71
N LEU A 139 27.90 14.47 13.99
CA LEU A 139 27.09 15.04 12.91
C LEU A 139 25.66 15.37 13.31
N ARG A 140 25.18 14.84 14.44
CA ARG A 140 23.79 14.97 14.90
C ARG A 140 23.25 16.40 14.86
N ALA A 141 24.03 17.39 15.29
CA ALA A 141 23.60 18.79 15.27
C ALA A 141 23.45 19.36 13.85
N ALA A 142 24.33 18.95 12.93
CA ALA A 142 24.35 19.42 11.56
C ALA A 142 23.26 18.78 10.69
N VAL A 143 22.85 17.54 10.99
CA VAL A 143 21.83 16.80 10.24
C VAL A 143 20.44 16.80 10.90
N ALA A 144 20.30 17.39 12.10
CA ALA A 144 19.01 17.47 12.79
C ALA A 144 17.95 18.24 12.00
N ALA A 145 18.37 19.26 11.24
CA ALA A 145 17.52 20.12 10.45
C ALA A 145 17.23 19.60 9.03
N THR A 146 17.62 18.36 8.71
CA THR A 146 17.35 17.76 7.40
C THR A 146 15.85 17.83 7.07
N ARG A 147 15.54 18.47 5.94
CA ARG A 147 14.19 18.55 5.36
C ARG A 147 14.21 18.00 3.95
N VAL A 148 13.28 17.11 3.64
CA VAL A 148 13.16 16.51 2.32
C VAL A 148 12.79 17.61 1.29
N PRO A 149 13.60 17.83 0.24
CA PRO A 149 13.30 18.80 -0.81
C PRO A 149 12.06 18.42 -1.62
N ARG A 150 11.54 19.38 -2.41
CA ARG A 150 10.43 19.10 -3.33
C ARG A 150 10.90 18.16 -4.45
N TRP A 151 10.16 17.08 -4.63
CA TRP A 151 10.30 16.08 -5.70
C TRP A 151 8.92 15.45 -5.94
N ASN A 152 8.83 14.38 -6.74
CA ASN A 152 7.60 13.59 -6.86
C ASN A 152 7.14 13.02 -5.49
N ARG A 153 5.86 12.68 -5.38
CA ARG A 153 5.23 12.28 -4.11
C ARG A 153 5.81 10.98 -3.56
N ALA A 154 5.99 9.97 -4.40
CA ALA A 154 6.48 8.64 -4.00
C ALA A 154 7.90 8.70 -3.42
N ALA A 155 8.83 9.40 -4.08
CA ALA A 155 10.20 9.58 -3.58
C ALA A 155 10.25 10.37 -2.26
N ARG A 156 9.34 11.35 -2.05
CA ARG A 156 9.26 12.11 -0.79
C ARG A 156 8.74 11.27 0.38
N ALA A 157 7.76 10.40 0.13
CA ALA A 157 7.25 9.47 1.14
C ALA A 157 8.37 8.52 1.59
N VAL A 158 9.06 7.90 0.64
CA VAL A 158 10.27 7.09 0.90
C VAL A 158 11.31 7.86 1.68
N ALA A 159 11.68 9.07 1.24
CA ALA A 159 12.70 9.87 1.92
C ALA A 159 12.33 10.16 3.38
N THR A 160 11.05 10.27 3.70
CA THR A 160 10.56 10.50 5.07
C THR A 160 10.70 9.24 5.92
N ASP A 161 10.31 8.09 5.38
CA ASP A 161 10.42 6.78 6.06
C ASP A 161 11.88 6.39 6.27
N VAL A 162 12.71 6.53 5.23
CA VAL A 162 14.16 6.28 5.31
C VAL A 162 14.81 7.21 6.33
N LEU A 163 14.38 8.48 6.45
CA LEU A 163 14.91 9.40 7.47
C LEU A 163 14.56 8.94 8.90
N SER A 164 13.33 8.46 9.12
CA SER A 164 12.91 7.90 10.41
C SER A 164 13.75 6.68 10.80
N LEU A 165 14.06 5.82 9.83
CA LEU A 165 14.89 4.62 10.03
C LEU A 165 16.38 4.95 10.19
N ALA A 166 16.91 5.88 9.39
CA ALA A 166 18.31 6.29 9.44
C ALA A 166 18.68 6.94 10.78
N ARG A 167 17.78 7.72 11.37
CA ARG A 167 17.93 8.26 12.75
C ARG A 167 18.10 7.18 13.81
N LYS A 168 17.64 5.96 13.52
CA LYS A 168 17.76 4.78 14.40
C LYS A 168 18.91 3.86 13.98
N GLY A 169 19.63 4.15 12.88
CA GLY A 169 20.67 3.29 12.31
C GLY A 169 20.14 1.97 11.75
N ARG A 170 18.91 1.99 11.20
CA ARG A 170 18.20 0.79 10.76
C ARG A 170 17.74 0.86 9.31
N ALA A 171 18.15 1.86 8.53
CA ALA A 171 17.70 2.01 7.15
C ALA A 171 18.14 0.82 6.28
N VAL A 172 19.41 0.39 6.36
CA VAL A 172 19.91 -0.79 5.63
C VAL A 172 19.22 -2.07 6.12
N ALA A 173 19.08 -2.24 7.43
CA ALA A 173 18.42 -3.41 8.03
C ALA A 173 16.92 -3.51 7.71
N SER A 174 16.31 -2.41 7.27
CA SER A 174 14.90 -2.32 6.90
C SER A 174 14.68 -2.31 5.40
N LEU A 175 15.71 -2.64 4.59
CA LEU A 175 15.61 -2.62 3.13
C LEU A 175 14.44 -3.48 2.62
N ALA A 176 14.21 -4.65 3.22
CA ALA A 176 13.09 -5.53 2.88
C ALA A 176 11.72 -4.85 3.08
N SER A 177 11.53 -4.06 4.13
CA SER A 177 10.26 -3.36 4.36
C SER A 177 10.13 -2.11 3.50
N LEU A 178 11.23 -1.51 3.07
CA LEU A 178 11.26 -0.33 2.20
C LEU A 178 10.92 -0.66 0.73
N HIS A 179 10.98 -1.92 0.31
CA HIS A 179 10.57 -2.34 -1.04
C HIS A 179 9.08 -2.12 -1.34
N ARG A 180 8.22 -2.00 -0.31
CA ARG A 180 6.78 -1.67 -0.48
C ARG A 180 6.52 -0.39 -1.28
N HIS A 181 7.49 0.53 -1.31
CA HIS A 181 7.37 1.78 -2.05
C HIS A 181 7.66 1.64 -3.55
N GLY A 182 8.08 0.47 -4.02
CA GLY A 182 8.55 0.25 -5.39
C GLY A 182 10.01 0.70 -5.60
N GLY A 183 10.75 -0.03 -6.44
CA GLY A 183 12.20 0.16 -6.61
C GLY A 183 12.59 1.56 -7.08
N LEU A 184 11.81 2.16 -7.99
CA LEU A 184 12.06 3.50 -8.50
C LEU A 184 11.90 4.59 -7.44
N ALA A 185 10.81 4.55 -6.67
CA ALA A 185 10.58 5.51 -5.59
C ALA A 185 11.62 5.35 -4.47
N LEU A 186 12.01 4.10 -4.16
CA LEU A 186 13.05 3.82 -3.17
C LEU A 186 14.40 4.40 -3.59
N PHE A 187 14.76 4.24 -4.87
CA PHE A 187 15.96 4.81 -5.48
C PHE A 187 15.99 6.33 -5.41
N GLU A 188 14.96 6.98 -5.97
CA GLU A 188 14.89 8.45 -5.99
C GLU A 188 14.80 9.02 -4.57
N GLY A 189 13.98 8.42 -3.70
CA GLY A 189 13.78 8.89 -2.33
C GLY A 189 15.01 8.76 -1.45
N SER A 190 15.77 7.67 -1.60
CA SER A 190 17.03 7.49 -0.86
C SER A 190 18.09 8.49 -1.33
N ALA A 191 18.21 8.72 -2.64
CA ALA A 191 19.10 9.74 -3.20
C ALA A 191 18.69 11.17 -2.79
N LEU A 192 17.37 11.45 -2.79
CA LEU A 192 16.77 12.71 -2.33
C LEU A 192 17.13 13.00 -0.87
N LEU A 193 17.08 12.00 -0.01
CA LEU A 193 17.42 12.17 1.40
C LEU A 193 18.92 12.37 1.65
N VAL A 194 19.79 11.72 0.85
CA VAL A 194 21.23 11.98 0.85
C VAL A 194 21.49 13.45 0.51
N ALA A 195 20.89 13.96 -0.56
CA ALA A 195 21.00 15.36 -0.95
C ALA A 195 20.47 16.30 0.14
N ALA A 196 19.31 16.00 0.72
CA ALA A 196 18.71 16.76 1.82
C ALA A 196 19.66 16.88 3.03
N THR A 197 20.33 15.79 3.38
CA THR A 197 21.24 15.73 4.52
C THR A 197 22.52 16.54 4.26
N LEU A 198 23.02 16.51 3.02
CA LEU A 198 24.18 17.31 2.59
C LEU A 198 23.84 18.82 2.58
N ILE A 199 22.65 19.19 2.11
CA ILE A 199 22.16 20.58 2.14
C ILE A 199 22.07 21.09 3.58
N ALA A 200 21.42 20.35 4.47
CA ALA A 200 21.27 20.75 5.87
C ALA A 200 22.62 20.94 6.58
N ARG A 201 23.58 20.04 6.30
CA ARG A 201 24.94 20.17 6.85
C ARG A 201 25.69 21.37 6.26
N ALA A 202 25.60 21.61 4.95
CA ALA A 202 26.22 22.76 4.31
C ALA A 202 25.71 24.08 4.89
N GLU A 203 24.40 24.17 5.15
CA GLU A 203 23.79 25.31 5.83
C GLU A 203 24.32 25.50 7.26
N TYR A 204 24.44 24.40 8.01
CA TYR A 204 24.97 24.42 9.38
C TYR A 204 26.44 24.86 9.44
N GLU A 205 27.27 24.33 8.55
CA GLU A 205 28.72 24.60 8.49
C GLU A 205 29.07 25.88 7.72
N LYS A 206 28.11 26.49 7.02
CA LYS A 206 28.29 27.64 6.11
C LYS A 206 29.29 27.37 4.98
N ASN A 207 29.28 26.14 4.48
CA ASN A 207 30.08 25.68 3.34
C ASN A 207 29.17 25.47 2.12
N SER A 208 29.76 25.27 0.94
CA SER A 208 28.97 24.86 -0.23
C SER A 208 28.57 23.38 -0.13
N VAL A 209 27.43 23.00 -0.73
CA VAL A 209 27.01 21.59 -0.83
C VAL A 209 28.06 20.76 -1.57
N SER A 210 28.73 21.34 -2.58
CA SER A 210 29.83 20.69 -3.29
C SER A 210 31.01 20.34 -2.35
N GLU A 211 31.42 21.24 -1.46
CA GLU A 211 32.51 20.99 -0.50
C GLU A 211 32.12 19.94 0.54
N VAL A 212 30.90 20.02 1.07
CA VAL A 212 30.38 19.05 2.05
C VAL A 212 30.20 17.68 1.42
N ALA A 213 29.67 17.60 0.19
CA ALA A 213 29.51 16.33 -0.53
C ALA A 213 30.86 15.71 -0.93
N ALA A 214 31.88 16.51 -1.25
CA ALA A 214 33.23 16.01 -1.48
C ALA A 214 33.86 15.44 -0.19
N LEU A 215 33.57 16.03 0.98
CA LEU A 215 34.06 15.56 2.27
C LEU A 215 33.32 14.30 2.76
N MET A 216 31.99 14.28 2.67
CA MET A 216 31.15 13.23 3.24
C MET A 216 30.99 11.99 2.36
N LEU A 217 30.99 12.20 1.04
CA LEU A 217 30.93 11.13 0.05
C LEU A 217 32.31 10.91 -0.60
N GLY A 218 33.38 11.43 -0.02
CA GLY A 218 34.74 11.21 -0.47
C GLY A 218 35.34 9.97 0.18
N ASP A 219 36.27 9.30 -0.52
CA ASP A 219 36.99 8.16 0.02
C ASP A 219 37.75 8.52 1.29
N GLY A 220 37.48 7.78 2.37
CA GLY A 220 38.27 7.76 3.58
C GLY A 220 39.66 7.18 3.31
N GLY A 221 40.54 7.98 2.70
CA GLY A 221 41.94 7.69 2.45
C GLY A 221 42.81 8.87 2.87
N THR A 222 43.30 8.83 4.12
CA THR A 222 44.33 9.70 4.72
C THR A 222 43.93 11.12 5.18
N ARG A 223 43.64 11.27 6.47
CA ARG A 223 44.34 12.25 7.33
C ARG A 223 44.09 12.02 8.83
N ARG A 224 45.15 11.67 9.53
CA ARG A 224 45.29 11.90 10.99
C ARG A 224 45.32 13.41 11.24
N PRO A 225 44.81 13.89 12.39
CA PRO A 225 44.80 15.31 12.71
C PRO A 225 46.20 15.75 13.16
N SER A 226 46.73 16.78 12.52
CA SER A 226 47.86 17.55 13.05
C SER A 226 47.39 18.95 13.43
N ALA A 227 47.74 19.28 14.67
CA ALA A 227 47.49 20.47 15.45
C ALA A 227 47.59 21.84 14.71
N SER A 228 46.83 22.80 15.24
CA SER A 228 47.02 24.26 15.15
C SER A 228 48.47 24.69 15.47
N PRO A 229 48.93 25.96 15.28
CA PRO A 229 48.18 27.22 15.11
C PRO A 229 48.81 28.24 14.11
N GLY A 230 48.21 29.43 13.91
CA GLY A 230 48.99 30.58 13.41
C GLY A 230 48.21 31.77 12.83
N LEU A 231 48.12 32.84 13.63
CA LEU A 231 47.91 34.23 13.20
C LEU A 231 49.00 34.70 12.22
N GLN A 232 48.61 35.30 11.10
CA GLN A 232 49.27 36.35 10.29
C GLN A 232 48.45 36.47 8.97
N GLY A 233 48.01 37.62 8.46
CA GLY A 233 48.56 38.96 8.56
C GLY A 233 49.13 39.39 7.20
N ALA A 234 48.32 40.14 6.43
CA ALA A 234 48.69 41.12 5.39
C ALA A 234 49.21 40.70 4.00
N SER A 235 48.59 41.33 2.98
CA SER A 235 49.13 41.83 1.68
C SER A 235 49.69 40.80 0.68
N ASP A 236 49.59 40.90 -0.65
CA ASP A 236 49.31 42.01 -1.56
C ASP A 236 49.03 41.43 -2.99
N ARG A 237 48.10 42.08 -3.72
CA ARG A 237 48.08 42.38 -5.18
C ARG A 237 47.93 41.32 -6.30
N ASN A 238 46.93 41.65 -7.15
CA ASN A 238 46.86 41.64 -8.64
C ASN A 238 46.89 40.29 -9.39
N ALA A 239 46.11 40.03 -10.44
CA ALA A 239 45.48 40.89 -11.46
C ALA A 239 44.30 40.17 -12.16
N GLY A 240 43.41 40.92 -12.83
CA GLY A 240 42.70 40.40 -14.02
C GLY A 240 41.20 40.72 -14.18
N SER A 241 40.90 41.95 -14.62
CA SER A 241 39.64 42.44 -15.25
C SER A 241 39.05 41.49 -16.31
N SER A 242 37.72 41.26 -16.42
CA SER A 242 36.72 42.01 -17.23
C SER A 242 35.46 41.09 -17.34
N PHE A 243 34.18 41.49 -17.31
CA PHE A 243 33.42 42.35 -18.22
C PHE A 243 32.05 42.74 -17.60
N THR A 244 31.47 43.77 -18.20
CA THR A 244 30.38 44.66 -17.73
C THR A 244 28.94 44.24 -18.08
N ARG A 245 28.01 44.71 -17.23
CA ARG A 245 26.55 44.86 -17.45
C ARG A 245 26.19 45.61 -18.74
N SER A 246 24.97 45.36 -19.24
CA SER A 246 24.15 46.39 -19.88
C SER A 246 22.65 46.23 -19.58
N ARG A 247 22.00 47.39 -19.45
CA ARG A 247 20.61 47.68 -19.06
C ARG A 247 19.90 48.27 -20.29
N PRO A 248 18.56 48.13 -20.47
CA PRO A 248 17.89 48.65 -21.66
C PRO A 248 17.33 50.07 -21.48
N ALA A 249 17.13 50.77 -22.60
CA ALA A 249 16.46 52.07 -22.72
C ALA A 249 15.83 52.20 -24.16
N PRO A 250 14.98 53.21 -24.47
CA PRO A 250 13.60 52.97 -24.93
C PRO A 250 13.19 53.62 -26.28
N GLY A 251 12.06 53.14 -26.83
CA GLY A 251 10.99 53.93 -27.48
C GLY A 251 11.13 54.37 -28.96
N ALA A 252 10.15 53.98 -29.81
CA ALA A 252 9.38 54.88 -30.69
C ALA A 252 8.29 54.16 -31.54
N THR A 253 7.04 54.58 -31.30
CA THR A 253 5.77 54.60 -32.07
C THR A 253 5.72 54.27 -33.58
N ARG A 254 4.70 53.48 -34.00
CA ARG A 254 3.72 53.88 -35.06
C ARG A 254 2.41 53.04 -35.12
N ARG A 255 1.29 53.75 -34.95
CA ARG A 255 -0.14 53.61 -35.33
C ARG A 255 -0.73 52.35 -36.03
N ARG A 256 -1.83 51.88 -35.39
CA ARG A 256 -3.25 51.81 -35.84
C ARG A 256 -3.70 50.72 -36.84
N ARG A 257 -4.52 49.78 -36.34
CA ARG A 257 -5.89 49.56 -36.86
C ARG A 257 -6.79 48.89 -35.81
N GLU A 258 -7.89 49.56 -35.52
CA GLU A 258 -9.04 49.10 -34.75
C GLU A 258 -9.85 48.10 -35.59
N SER A 259 -10.28 46.98 -34.99
CA SER A 259 -11.52 46.30 -35.37
C SER A 259 -12.03 45.40 -34.25
N SER A 260 -13.09 45.89 -33.59
CA SER A 260 -14.25 45.15 -33.07
C SER A 260 -14.02 43.97 -32.11
N ALA A 261 -14.02 44.27 -30.81
CA ALA A 261 -14.50 43.35 -29.78
C ALA A 261 -16.02 43.19 -29.88
N HIS A 262 -16.51 41.95 -29.97
CA HIS A 262 -17.92 41.59 -29.77
C HIS A 262 -18.17 41.23 -28.30
N PRO A 263 -19.32 41.60 -27.70
CA PRO A 263 -19.64 41.31 -26.32
C PRO A 263 -20.34 39.95 -26.20
N ALA A 264 -19.59 38.88 -25.94
CA ALA A 264 -20.16 37.54 -25.67
C ALA A 264 -20.22 37.18 -24.17
N GLY A 265 -19.71 38.03 -23.27
CA GLY A 265 -19.56 37.68 -21.84
C GLY A 265 -20.81 37.83 -20.97
N ALA A 266 -21.82 38.60 -21.41
CA ALA A 266 -23.00 38.87 -20.57
C ALA A 266 -24.13 37.84 -20.74
N SER A 267 -24.24 37.21 -21.92
CA SER A 267 -25.31 36.25 -22.20
C SER A 267 -25.02 34.88 -21.58
N GLY A 268 -23.81 34.33 -21.75
CA GLY A 268 -23.43 33.02 -21.21
C GLY A 268 -23.46 32.94 -19.67
N ALA A 269 -23.10 34.03 -18.98
CA ALA A 269 -23.16 34.11 -17.52
C ALA A 269 -24.60 34.11 -16.97
N LEU A 270 -25.58 34.60 -17.75
CA LEU A 270 -27.00 34.59 -17.38
C LEU A 270 -27.63 33.21 -17.63
N THR A 271 -27.24 32.53 -18.72
CA THR A 271 -27.68 31.16 -19.02
C THR A 271 -27.18 30.16 -17.98
N GLY A 272 -25.88 30.25 -17.58
CA GLY A 272 -25.31 29.41 -16.53
C GLY A 272 -26.03 29.58 -15.19
N ARG A 273 -26.35 30.82 -14.77
CA ARG A 273 -27.09 31.07 -13.53
C ARG A 273 -28.52 30.55 -13.52
N ALA A 274 -29.19 30.45 -14.66
CA ALA A 274 -30.52 29.87 -14.75
C ALA A 274 -30.44 28.35 -14.60
N LEU A 275 -29.44 27.73 -15.24
CA LEU A 275 -29.20 26.30 -15.19
C LEU A 275 -28.79 25.82 -13.79
N TRP A 276 -27.87 26.52 -13.11
CA TRP A 276 -27.49 26.20 -11.73
C TRP A 276 -28.65 26.29 -10.73
N ARG A 277 -29.59 27.22 -10.97
CA ARG A 277 -30.81 27.33 -10.17
C ARG A 277 -31.82 26.22 -10.49
N GLY A 278 -31.90 25.80 -11.75
CA GLY A 278 -32.72 24.67 -12.18
C GLY A 278 -32.23 23.36 -11.55
N PHE A 279 -30.93 23.10 -11.60
CA PHE A 279 -30.31 21.94 -10.99
C PHE A 279 -30.52 21.91 -9.47
N ALA A 280 -30.26 23.02 -8.77
CA ALA A 280 -30.49 23.09 -7.33
C ALA A 280 -31.97 22.85 -6.95
N ALA A 281 -32.92 23.35 -7.74
CA ALA A 281 -34.35 23.12 -7.50
C ALA A 281 -34.78 21.68 -7.79
N TRP A 282 -34.10 21.00 -8.72
CA TRP A 282 -34.30 19.59 -9.02
C TRP A 282 -33.78 18.72 -7.86
N LEU A 283 -32.59 19.00 -7.33
CA LEU A 283 -32.01 18.29 -6.18
C LEU A 283 -32.90 18.34 -4.92
N GLU A 284 -33.65 19.43 -4.70
CA GLU A 284 -34.61 19.53 -3.59
C GLU A 284 -35.75 18.47 -3.65
N HIS A 285 -35.97 17.86 -4.81
CA HIS A 285 -37.00 16.86 -5.06
C HIS A 285 -36.45 15.50 -5.51
N ALA A 286 -35.11 15.38 -5.65
CA ALA A 286 -34.46 14.12 -5.99
C ALA A 286 -34.53 13.14 -4.80
N PRO A 287 -34.68 11.83 -5.05
CA PRO A 287 -34.79 10.81 -3.99
C PRO A 287 -33.51 10.68 -3.16
N SER A 288 -32.34 10.92 -3.78
CA SER A 288 -31.01 10.98 -3.17
C SER A 288 -30.10 11.81 -4.08
N TYR A 289 -28.99 12.29 -3.55
CA TYR A 289 -27.94 13.00 -4.28
C TYR A 289 -26.60 12.88 -3.54
N ALA A 290 -25.49 13.03 -4.24
CA ALA A 290 -24.15 12.62 -3.81
C ALA A 290 -23.61 13.36 -2.57
N ALA A 291 -23.88 14.66 -2.44
CA ALA A 291 -23.29 15.47 -1.37
C ALA A 291 -24.19 15.60 -0.13
N PRO A 292 -23.64 15.88 1.08
CA PRO A 292 -24.44 16.06 2.30
C PRO A 292 -25.47 17.19 2.22
N THR A 293 -25.22 18.17 1.34
CA THR A 293 -26.13 19.29 1.11
C THR A 293 -26.18 19.67 -0.38
N VAL A 294 -27.36 20.12 -0.85
CA VAL A 294 -27.56 20.71 -2.20
C VAL A 294 -26.55 21.84 -2.49
N ALA A 295 -26.16 22.59 -1.47
CA ALA A 295 -25.20 23.68 -1.61
C ALA A 295 -23.76 23.20 -1.86
N GLU A 296 -23.38 22.05 -1.32
CA GLU A 296 -22.08 21.42 -1.55
C GLU A 296 -22.02 20.78 -2.93
N GLU A 297 -23.07 20.07 -3.32
CA GLU A 297 -23.16 19.48 -4.66
C GLU A 297 -23.06 20.54 -5.76
N LEU A 298 -23.77 21.65 -5.57
CA LEU A 298 -23.71 22.75 -6.50
C LEU A 298 -22.31 23.39 -6.57
N ARG A 299 -21.55 23.40 -5.47
CA ARG A 299 -20.16 23.88 -5.48
C ARG A 299 -19.24 22.92 -6.22
N VAL A 300 -19.39 21.62 -6.00
CA VAL A 300 -18.63 20.57 -6.69
C VAL A 300 -18.87 20.68 -8.20
N LEU A 301 -20.12 20.67 -8.63
CA LEU A 301 -20.47 20.79 -10.04
C LEU A 301 -19.98 22.11 -10.68
N GLN A 302 -20.04 23.23 -9.95
CA GLN A 302 -19.47 24.51 -10.42
C GLN A 302 -17.95 24.48 -10.54
N ALA A 303 -17.25 23.78 -9.65
CA ALA A 303 -15.81 23.59 -9.73
C ALA A 303 -15.45 22.74 -10.95
N VAL A 304 -16.16 21.63 -11.17
CA VAL A 304 -16.03 20.77 -12.37
C VAL A 304 -16.26 21.58 -13.64
N ALA A 305 -17.37 22.34 -13.72
CA ALA A 305 -17.69 23.18 -14.86
C ALA A 305 -16.58 24.21 -15.17
N LYS A 306 -15.97 24.78 -14.12
CA LYS A 306 -14.89 25.75 -14.26
C LYS A 306 -13.62 25.08 -14.81
N VAL A 307 -13.26 23.90 -14.30
CA VAL A 307 -12.10 23.13 -14.75
C VAL A 307 -12.28 22.69 -16.21
N ALA A 308 -13.42 22.09 -16.53
CA ALA A 308 -13.80 21.65 -17.87
C ALA A 308 -13.76 22.81 -18.89
N SER A 309 -14.34 23.97 -18.55
CA SER A 309 -14.31 25.14 -19.42
C SER A 309 -12.90 25.65 -19.71
N GLY A 310 -11.96 25.45 -18.78
CA GLY A 310 -10.54 25.78 -18.95
C GLY A 310 -9.83 24.89 -19.98
N GLN A 311 -10.35 23.69 -20.22
CA GLN A 311 -9.85 22.70 -21.19
C GLN A 311 -10.69 22.62 -22.46
N GLY A 312 -11.70 23.49 -22.62
CA GLY A 312 -12.57 23.51 -23.79
C GLY A 312 -13.66 22.43 -23.78
N VAL A 313 -13.89 21.76 -22.65
CA VAL A 313 -14.97 20.79 -22.44
C VAL A 313 -16.23 21.53 -21.96
N ASP A 314 -17.37 21.30 -22.64
CA ASP A 314 -18.64 21.96 -22.31
C ASP A 314 -19.63 20.98 -21.66
N LEU A 315 -19.84 21.13 -20.34
CA LEU A 315 -20.80 20.36 -19.56
C LEU A 315 -22.25 20.46 -20.06
N HIS A 316 -22.55 21.38 -20.98
CA HIS A 316 -23.88 21.49 -21.56
C HIS A 316 -24.11 20.57 -22.75
N ARG A 317 -23.06 19.92 -23.27
CA ARG A 317 -23.10 19.05 -24.43
C ARG A 317 -22.90 17.60 -23.99
N PRO A 318 -23.85 16.70 -24.27
CA PRO A 318 -23.72 15.30 -23.86
C PRO A 318 -22.49 14.62 -24.47
N VAL A 319 -22.14 15.00 -25.70
CA VAL A 319 -20.94 14.49 -26.41
C VAL A 319 -19.60 14.85 -25.77
N ASP A 320 -19.58 15.81 -24.84
CA ASP A 320 -18.36 16.25 -24.17
C ASP A 320 -18.20 15.53 -22.79
N MET A 321 -19.08 14.58 -22.43
CA MET A 321 -19.01 13.86 -21.15
C MET A 321 -17.85 12.86 -21.06
N GLU A 322 -17.54 12.11 -22.11
CA GLU A 322 -16.35 11.23 -22.12
C GLU A 322 -15.06 12.03 -21.88
N ALA A 323 -14.90 13.16 -22.59
CA ALA A 323 -13.75 14.05 -22.39
C ALA A 323 -13.74 14.72 -21.00
N LEU A 324 -14.89 14.85 -20.35
CA LEU A 324 -14.97 15.30 -18.96
C LEU A 324 -14.49 14.20 -18.00
N ILE A 325 -14.92 12.95 -18.22
CA ILE A 325 -14.51 11.79 -17.43
C ILE A 325 -13.00 11.62 -17.50
N ASP A 326 -12.40 11.62 -18.71
CA ASP A 326 -10.95 11.55 -18.89
C ASP A 326 -10.21 12.65 -18.10
N LEU A 327 -10.74 13.88 -18.15
CA LEU A 327 -10.17 15.01 -17.42
C LEU A 327 -10.26 14.85 -15.89
N LEU A 328 -11.31 14.20 -15.39
CA LEU A 328 -11.49 13.92 -13.97
C LEU A 328 -10.56 12.80 -13.51
N TRP A 329 -10.38 11.75 -14.30
CA TRP A 329 -9.41 10.68 -14.06
C TRP A 329 -7.96 11.20 -14.04
N ASP A 330 -7.58 12.06 -15.01
CA ASP A 330 -6.27 12.71 -15.04
C ASP A 330 -6.03 13.64 -13.84
N ALA A 331 -7.11 14.13 -13.23
CA ALA A 331 -7.09 15.01 -12.08
C ALA A 331 -7.31 14.28 -10.75
N ASP A 332 -7.38 12.95 -10.76
CA ASP A 332 -7.58 12.14 -9.56
C ASP A 332 -6.48 12.41 -8.52
N ASP A 333 -6.90 12.49 -7.26
CA ASP A 333 -6.02 12.77 -6.14
C ASP A 333 -5.84 11.50 -5.30
N PRO A 334 -4.70 10.80 -5.43
CA PRO A 334 -4.43 9.61 -4.63
C PRO A 334 -4.18 9.92 -3.14
N GLU A 335 -4.28 11.17 -2.67
CA GLU A 335 -4.40 11.46 -1.22
C GLU A 335 -5.87 11.49 -0.73
N ASN A 336 -6.87 11.40 -1.61
CA ASN A 336 -8.29 11.38 -1.25
C ASN A 336 -9.07 10.32 -2.05
N PRO A 337 -9.01 9.04 -1.64
CA PRO A 337 -9.51 7.89 -2.42
C PRO A 337 -11.04 7.82 -2.65
N GLY A 338 -11.82 8.83 -2.26
CA GLY A 338 -13.24 8.96 -2.61
C GLY A 338 -13.58 10.25 -3.36
N ALA A 339 -12.59 11.10 -3.66
CA ALA A 339 -12.83 12.40 -4.31
C ALA A 339 -13.33 12.24 -5.74
N LEU A 340 -12.70 11.36 -6.52
CA LEU A 340 -13.11 11.09 -7.89
C LEU A 340 -14.52 10.50 -7.93
N GLN A 341 -14.80 9.51 -7.07
CA GLN A 341 -16.14 8.92 -6.93
C GLN A 341 -17.20 9.99 -6.62
N ALA A 342 -17.01 10.79 -5.57
CA ALA A 342 -17.98 11.82 -5.18
C ALA A 342 -18.21 12.88 -6.28
N VAL A 343 -17.17 13.16 -7.09
CA VAL A 343 -17.28 14.05 -8.24
C VAL A 343 -18.04 13.40 -9.38
N LEU A 344 -17.80 12.12 -9.69
CA LEU A 344 -18.53 11.38 -10.71
C LEU A 344 -20.01 11.18 -10.34
N GLU A 345 -20.31 10.90 -9.07
CA GLU A 345 -21.69 10.83 -8.56
C GLU A 345 -22.41 12.19 -8.71
N THR A 346 -21.72 13.30 -8.42
CA THR A 346 -22.26 14.66 -8.66
C THR A 346 -22.50 14.94 -10.15
N VAL A 347 -21.67 14.36 -11.04
CA VAL A 347 -21.85 14.47 -12.49
C VAL A 347 -23.03 13.61 -12.95
N ASP A 348 -23.21 12.42 -12.37
CA ASP A 348 -24.35 11.54 -12.62
C ASP A 348 -25.69 12.20 -12.25
N ASP A 349 -25.77 12.80 -11.05
CA ASP A 349 -26.94 13.59 -10.60
C ASP A 349 -27.26 14.72 -11.59
N TYR A 350 -26.23 15.39 -12.12
CA TYR A 350 -26.41 16.40 -13.15
C TYR A 350 -26.90 15.82 -14.48
N VAL A 351 -26.43 14.64 -14.88
CA VAL A 351 -26.91 13.94 -16.09
C VAL A 351 -28.39 13.56 -15.94
N HIS A 352 -28.82 13.05 -14.78
CA HIS A 352 -30.24 12.78 -14.50
C HIS A 352 -31.10 14.04 -14.58
N TYR A 353 -30.63 15.16 -14.02
CA TYR A 353 -31.30 16.45 -14.21
C TYR A 353 -31.44 16.82 -15.69
N ARG A 354 -30.43 16.53 -16.52
CA ARG A 354 -30.46 16.82 -17.96
C ARG A 354 -31.36 15.86 -18.74
N LEU A 355 -31.52 14.62 -18.30
CA LEU A 355 -32.52 13.69 -18.82
C LEU A 355 -33.95 14.16 -18.53
N ASP A 356 -34.20 14.64 -17.31
CA ASP A 356 -35.51 15.12 -16.88
C ASP A 356 -35.93 16.46 -17.52
N THR A 357 -34.97 17.33 -17.81
CA THR A 357 -35.24 18.72 -18.22
C THR A 357 -34.77 19.08 -19.64
N GLY A 358 -33.99 18.20 -20.27
CA GLY A 358 -33.36 18.44 -21.57
C GLY A 358 -34.24 18.11 -22.77
N HIS A 359 -33.80 18.57 -23.95
CA HIS A 359 -34.44 18.27 -25.25
C HIS A 359 -33.72 17.16 -26.04
N ASP A 360 -32.55 16.72 -25.60
CA ASP A 360 -31.67 15.74 -26.27
C ASP A 360 -31.53 14.46 -25.43
N VAL A 361 -32.65 13.77 -25.21
CA VAL A 361 -32.72 12.61 -24.30
C VAL A 361 -31.72 11.53 -24.71
N ALA A 362 -31.65 11.17 -25.99
CA ALA A 362 -30.74 10.13 -26.48
C ALA A 362 -29.26 10.48 -26.28
N GLY A 363 -28.87 11.74 -26.46
CA GLY A 363 -27.50 12.17 -26.14
C GLY A 363 -27.20 12.06 -24.65
N TRP A 364 -28.14 12.43 -23.79
CA TRP A 364 -27.98 12.35 -22.34
C TRP A 364 -28.06 10.91 -21.79
N GLU A 365 -28.73 9.99 -22.48
CA GLU A 365 -28.71 8.55 -22.17
C GLU A 365 -27.31 7.98 -22.39
N ASN A 366 -26.68 8.27 -23.53
CA ASN A 366 -25.29 7.84 -23.79
C ASN A 366 -24.30 8.47 -22.81
N ALA A 367 -24.51 9.74 -22.45
CA ALA A 367 -23.71 10.40 -21.42
C ALA A 367 -23.87 9.76 -20.04
N HIS A 368 -25.08 9.28 -19.70
CA HIS A 368 -25.33 8.56 -18.46
C HIS A 368 -24.61 7.21 -18.46
N GLU A 369 -24.69 6.45 -19.56
CA GLU A 369 -23.95 5.19 -19.74
C GLU A 369 -22.45 5.40 -19.52
N ALA A 370 -21.84 6.40 -20.15
CA ALA A 370 -20.42 6.70 -19.97
C ALA A 370 -20.04 7.06 -18.51
N VAL A 371 -20.90 7.79 -17.80
CA VAL A 371 -20.67 8.14 -16.38
C VAL A 371 -20.84 6.92 -15.48
N GLN A 372 -21.80 6.04 -15.78
CA GLN A 372 -22.01 4.78 -15.05
C GLN A 372 -20.83 3.83 -15.27
N ASP A 373 -20.34 3.67 -16.50
CA ASP A 373 -19.14 2.88 -16.80
C ASP A 373 -17.93 3.40 -16.00
N ALA A 374 -17.75 4.72 -15.93
CA ALA A 374 -16.67 5.33 -15.16
C ALA A 374 -16.82 5.13 -13.64
N LEU A 375 -18.06 5.18 -13.11
CA LEU A 375 -18.34 4.87 -11.71
C LEU A 375 -18.08 3.40 -11.40
N ASP A 376 -18.43 2.49 -12.31
CA ASP A 376 -18.14 1.06 -12.19
C ASP A 376 -16.62 0.79 -12.20
N ASP A 377 -15.86 1.49 -13.04
CA ASP A 377 -14.39 1.41 -13.07
C ASP A 377 -13.73 1.96 -11.79
N VAL A 378 -14.24 3.06 -11.22
CA VAL A 378 -13.78 3.57 -9.90
C VAL A 378 -14.16 2.59 -8.79
N ASN A 379 -15.34 1.99 -8.89
CA ASN A 379 -15.83 0.99 -7.96
C ASN A 379 -15.19 -0.38 -8.17
N ALA A 380 -14.38 -0.63 -9.20
CA ALA A 380 -13.78 -1.94 -9.48
C ALA A 380 -12.87 -2.48 -8.35
N GLY A 381 -12.54 -1.65 -7.34
CA GLY A 381 -11.90 -2.07 -6.09
C GLY A 381 -12.83 -2.66 -5.01
N LEU A 382 -14.16 -2.42 -5.07
CA LEU A 382 -15.16 -2.83 -4.06
C LEU A 382 -16.47 -3.39 -4.66
N GLY A 383 -16.82 -3.02 -5.89
CA GLY A 383 -18.08 -3.32 -6.61
C GLY A 383 -18.48 -4.79 -6.73
N PRO A 384 -17.57 -5.77 -6.92
CA PRO A 384 -18.00 -7.17 -6.96
C PRO A 384 -18.51 -7.66 -5.60
N LEU A 385 -18.04 -7.11 -4.47
CA LEU A 385 -18.41 -7.63 -3.15
C LEU A 385 -19.84 -7.28 -2.75
N ASP A 386 -20.36 -6.11 -3.12
CA ASP A 386 -21.75 -5.74 -2.81
C ASP A 386 -22.75 -6.60 -3.59
N ALA A 387 -22.49 -6.82 -4.89
CA ALA A 387 -23.31 -7.72 -5.71
C ALA A 387 -23.24 -9.18 -5.21
N ILE A 388 -22.04 -9.65 -4.83
CA ILE A 388 -21.85 -10.97 -4.20
C ILE A 388 -22.60 -11.05 -2.87
N LEU A 389 -22.61 -9.98 -2.07
CA LEU A 389 -23.32 -9.95 -0.79
C LEU A 389 -24.83 -10.04 -1.00
N GLU A 390 -25.37 -9.26 -1.94
CA GLU A 390 -26.79 -9.29 -2.29
C GLU A 390 -27.22 -10.71 -2.73
N ASP A 391 -26.44 -11.37 -3.60
CA ASP A 391 -26.67 -12.76 -4.01
C ASP A 391 -26.59 -13.72 -2.82
N ALA A 392 -25.57 -13.58 -1.97
CA ALA A 392 -25.38 -14.43 -0.81
C ALA A 392 -26.51 -14.28 0.24
N GLU A 393 -27.10 -13.09 0.36
CA GLU A 393 -28.23 -12.83 1.25
C GLU A 393 -29.54 -13.44 0.75
N GLN A 394 -29.67 -13.77 -0.54
CA GLN A 394 -30.82 -14.52 -1.07
C GLN A 394 -30.85 -15.97 -0.55
N VAL A 395 -29.73 -16.49 -0.03
CA VAL A 395 -29.69 -17.79 0.63
C VAL A 395 -30.55 -17.75 1.90
N ASN A 396 -31.43 -18.75 2.05
CA ASN A 396 -32.36 -18.83 3.17
C ASN A 396 -31.68 -18.67 4.53
N ASP A 397 -32.18 -17.75 5.35
CA ASP A 397 -31.67 -17.44 6.70
C ASP A 397 -31.43 -18.67 7.58
N THR A 398 -32.30 -19.68 7.52
CA THR A 398 -32.13 -20.91 8.31
C THR A 398 -30.94 -21.72 7.82
N VAL A 399 -30.74 -21.81 6.51
CA VAL A 399 -29.58 -22.49 5.92
C VAL A 399 -28.28 -21.78 6.32
N ARG A 400 -28.25 -20.44 6.25
CA ARG A 400 -27.09 -19.65 6.68
C ARG A 400 -26.81 -19.85 8.17
N ARG A 401 -27.85 -19.76 9.00
CA ARG A 401 -27.76 -19.96 10.46
C ARG A 401 -27.23 -21.34 10.83
N ASP A 402 -27.76 -22.39 10.22
CA ASP A 402 -27.35 -23.77 10.47
C ASP A 402 -25.92 -24.06 9.98
N ALA A 403 -25.52 -23.45 8.87
CA ALA A 403 -24.15 -23.55 8.36
C ALA A 403 -23.15 -22.88 9.31
N LEU A 404 -23.47 -21.68 9.79
CA LEU A 404 -22.63 -20.95 10.75
C LEU A 404 -22.57 -21.67 12.11
N ALA A 405 -23.70 -22.13 12.65
CA ALA A 405 -23.75 -22.82 13.94
C ALA A 405 -22.92 -24.11 14.01
N ARG A 406 -22.63 -24.73 12.85
CA ARG A 406 -21.77 -25.93 12.75
C ARG A 406 -20.27 -25.62 12.71
N THR A 407 -19.90 -24.34 12.57
CA THR A 407 -18.49 -23.93 12.63
C THR A 407 -17.98 -24.00 14.07
N PRO A 408 -16.71 -24.37 14.31
CA PRO A 408 -16.08 -24.27 15.62
C PRO A 408 -16.21 -22.88 16.25
N LEU A 409 -16.12 -21.81 15.45
CA LEU A 409 -16.18 -20.42 15.92
C LEU A 409 -17.51 -20.07 16.59
N VAL A 410 -18.61 -20.43 15.94
CA VAL A 410 -19.96 -20.07 16.40
C VAL A 410 -20.49 -21.11 17.38
N GLY A 411 -20.20 -22.40 17.15
CA GLY A 411 -20.61 -23.49 18.02
C GLY A 411 -20.02 -23.38 19.43
N ALA A 412 -18.77 -22.92 19.55
CA ALA A 412 -18.08 -22.78 20.84
C ALA A 412 -18.56 -21.60 21.70
N VAL A 413 -19.44 -20.73 21.18
CA VAL A 413 -19.81 -19.49 21.88
C VAL A 413 -20.60 -19.76 23.17
N ASN A 414 -21.51 -20.73 23.18
CA ASN A 414 -22.23 -21.07 24.41
C ASN A 414 -21.28 -21.63 25.46
N ASP A 415 -20.33 -22.47 25.07
CA ASP A 415 -19.36 -23.07 25.98
C ASP A 415 -18.42 -22.01 26.59
N VAL A 416 -18.00 -21.01 25.81
CA VAL A 416 -17.17 -19.92 26.36
C VAL A 416 -17.99 -19.00 27.26
N LEU A 417 -19.26 -18.74 26.96
CA LEU A 417 -20.15 -17.99 27.84
C LEU A 417 -20.38 -18.71 29.16
N ASP A 418 -20.56 -20.03 29.12
CA ASP A 418 -20.67 -20.88 30.32
C ASP A 418 -19.37 -20.88 31.13
N TRP A 419 -18.21 -20.97 30.47
CA TRP A 419 -16.91 -20.85 31.12
C TRP A 419 -16.72 -19.46 31.76
N ILE A 420 -17.13 -18.39 31.10
CA ILE A 420 -17.09 -17.03 31.66
C ILE A 420 -18.01 -16.93 32.90
N GLY A 421 -19.20 -17.51 32.82
CA GLY A 421 -20.20 -17.48 33.88
C GLY A 421 -20.54 -16.06 34.32
N THR A 422 -20.51 -15.80 35.63
CA THR A 422 -20.69 -14.44 36.17
C THR A 422 -19.46 -13.55 36.06
N GLY A 423 -18.49 -13.90 35.22
CA GLY A 423 -17.28 -13.13 34.95
C GLY A 423 -16.01 -13.81 35.45
N ARG A 424 -14.96 -13.80 34.61
CA ARG A 424 -13.74 -14.60 34.81
C ARG A 424 -12.47 -13.75 34.74
N PRO A 425 -11.41 -14.05 35.51
CA PRO A 425 -10.17 -13.28 35.44
C PRO A 425 -9.47 -13.43 34.09
N VAL A 426 -8.99 -12.31 33.53
CA VAL A 426 -8.20 -12.26 32.27
C VAL A 426 -6.81 -11.67 32.53
N THR A 427 -5.96 -11.61 31.49
CA THR A 427 -4.70 -10.84 31.53
C THR A 427 -4.98 -9.33 31.61
N GLN A 428 -3.93 -8.53 31.85
CA GLN A 428 -4.07 -7.07 31.88
C GLN A 428 -4.52 -6.47 30.54
N THR A 429 -4.18 -7.13 29.43
CA THR A 429 -4.61 -6.78 28.07
C THR A 429 -6.00 -7.31 27.73
N GLY A 430 -6.71 -7.93 28.66
CA GLY A 430 -8.06 -8.46 28.43
C GLY A 430 -8.12 -9.84 27.78
N GLY A 431 -6.97 -10.48 27.49
CA GLY A 431 -6.89 -11.79 26.86
C GLY A 431 -6.97 -12.98 27.82
N VAL A 432 -7.09 -14.19 27.27
CA VAL A 432 -7.13 -15.44 28.05
C VAL A 432 -5.82 -15.64 28.83
N ARG A 433 -5.94 -16.00 30.11
CA ARG A 433 -4.76 -16.28 30.95
C ARG A 433 -4.11 -17.58 30.52
N ARG A 434 -2.79 -17.68 30.70
CA ARG A 434 -2.03 -18.91 30.42
C ARG A 434 -2.64 -20.16 31.05
N ALA A 435 -3.10 -20.08 32.30
CA ALA A 435 -3.74 -21.20 32.99
C ALA A 435 -5.08 -21.66 32.38
N ASP A 436 -5.72 -20.81 31.58
CA ASP A 436 -7.00 -21.08 30.95
C ASP A 436 -6.86 -21.35 29.43
N ILE A 437 -5.66 -21.20 28.85
CA ILE A 437 -5.41 -21.41 27.40
C ILE A 437 -5.87 -22.79 26.96
N GLU A 438 -5.51 -23.84 27.71
CA GLU A 438 -5.86 -25.23 27.35
C GLU A 438 -7.37 -25.43 27.25
N HIS A 439 -8.11 -24.89 28.21
CA HIS A 439 -9.57 -25.01 28.21
C HIS A 439 -10.20 -24.23 27.06
N VAL A 440 -9.84 -22.95 26.89
CA VAL A 440 -10.48 -22.07 25.89
C VAL A 440 -10.07 -22.45 24.46
N ALA A 441 -8.81 -22.81 24.23
CA ALA A 441 -8.35 -23.32 22.93
C ALA A 441 -9.01 -24.67 22.60
N GLY A 442 -9.24 -25.51 23.61
CA GLY A 442 -9.95 -26.78 23.47
C GLY A 442 -11.38 -26.62 22.95
N LEU A 443 -12.07 -25.51 23.26
CA LEU A 443 -13.40 -25.21 22.71
C LEU A 443 -13.38 -25.06 21.18
N LEU A 444 -12.26 -24.60 20.62
CA LEU A 444 -12.03 -24.48 19.18
C LEU A 444 -11.38 -25.75 18.57
N GLY A 445 -11.26 -26.83 19.34
CA GLY A 445 -10.58 -28.06 18.90
C GLY A 445 -9.07 -27.91 18.74
N ILE A 446 -8.45 -26.95 19.43
CA ILE A 446 -7.01 -26.71 19.36
C ILE A 446 -6.32 -27.32 20.57
N ARG A 447 -5.33 -28.20 20.33
CA ARG A 447 -4.47 -28.74 21.37
C ARG A 447 -3.40 -27.71 21.71
N ALA A 448 -3.68 -26.85 22.69
CA ALA A 448 -2.73 -25.86 23.18
C ALA A 448 -2.61 -25.90 24.70
N VAL A 449 -1.44 -25.56 25.23
CA VAL A 449 -1.22 -25.44 26.67
C VAL A 449 -0.43 -24.18 26.98
N GLY A 450 -0.90 -23.41 27.97
CA GLY A 450 -0.22 -22.19 28.40
C GLY A 450 0.96 -22.49 29.31
N VAL A 451 2.18 -22.21 28.86
CA VAL A 451 3.42 -22.52 29.61
C VAL A 451 4.17 -21.26 30.04
N ALA A 452 4.95 -21.36 31.13
CA ALA A 452 5.83 -20.27 31.55
C ALA A 452 7.14 -20.22 30.76
N LYS A 453 7.57 -21.37 30.25
CA LYS A 453 8.77 -21.55 29.42
C LYS A 453 8.54 -22.76 28.52
N ARG A 454 8.93 -22.68 27.26
CA ARG A 454 8.91 -23.80 26.33
C ARG A 454 9.90 -24.85 26.80
N ILE A 455 9.42 -26.06 27.04
CA ILE A 455 10.26 -27.23 27.30
C ILE A 455 10.39 -27.91 25.94
N GLY A 456 11.63 -28.22 25.52
CA GLY A 456 11.95 -28.62 24.14
C GLY A 456 11.02 -29.67 23.55
N ARG A 457 10.91 -29.63 22.21
CA ARG A 457 10.03 -30.43 21.33
C ARG A 457 9.87 -31.87 21.85
N GLU A 458 8.81 -32.11 22.62
CA GLU A 458 8.28 -33.47 22.80
C GLU A 458 7.63 -33.86 21.47
N ASP A 459 7.66 -35.16 21.14
CA ASP A 459 7.27 -35.80 19.86
C ASP A 459 5.78 -35.64 19.45
N ASP A 460 5.09 -34.61 19.95
CA ASP A 460 3.68 -34.32 19.67
C ASP A 460 3.59 -33.05 18.82
N ASP A 461 3.79 -33.20 17.50
CA ASP A 461 3.85 -32.10 16.54
C ASP A 461 2.57 -31.24 16.49
N ASP A 462 1.42 -31.69 17.02
CA ASP A 462 0.20 -30.85 17.08
C ASP A 462 -0.04 -30.13 18.42
N LEU A 463 0.82 -30.29 19.44
CA LEU A 463 0.67 -29.59 20.72
C LEU A 463 1.32 -28.20 20.70
N VAL A 464 0.49 -27.16 20.78
CA VAL A 464 0.96 -25.77 20.85
C VAL A 464 1.31 -25.37 22.30
N GLN A 465 2.61 -25.29 22.62
CA GLN A 465 3.07 -24.69 23.88
C GLN A 465 3.11 -23.15 23.78
N ALA A 466 2.05 -22.49 24.25
CA ALA A 466 1.86 -21.06 24.10
C ALA A 466 2.31 -20.26 25.34
N LEU A 467 3.11 -19.22 25.15
CA LEU A 467 3.46 -18.26 26.22
C LEU A 467 2.31 -17.28 26.49
N SER A 468 1.45 -17.07 25.50
CA SER A 468 0.25 -16.24 25.62
C SER A 468 -0.79 -16.64 24.58
N MET A 469 -2.02 -16.13 24.72
CA MET A 469 -3.11 -16.36 23.77
C MET A 469 -2.73 -16.02 22.31
N THR A 470 -1.84 -15.05 22.09
CA THR A 470 -1.47 -14.61 20.73
C THR A 470 -0.71 -15.66 19.93
N GLU A 471 -0.11 -16.64 20.60
CA GLU A 471 0.65 -17.74 19.99
C GLU A 471 -0.24 -18.95 19.65
N VAL A 472 -1.52 -18.94 20.05
CA VAL A 472 -2.46 -20.02 19.76
C VAL A 472 -3.14 -19.72 18.41
N PRO A 473 -3.11 -20.65 17.43
CA PRO A 473 -3.79 -20.48 16.15
C PRO A 473 -5.26 -20.08 16.33
N VAL A 474 -5.75 -19.13 15.53
CA VAL A 474 -7.14 -18.58 15.50
C VAL A 474 -7.77 -18.05 16.81
N LEU A 475 -7.26 -18.44 17.98
CA LEU A 475 -7.80 -18.04 19.28
C LEU A 475 -7.82 -16.52 19.51
N PRO A 476 -6.77 -15.74 19.21
CA PRO A 476 -6.83 -14.30 19.43
C PRO A 476 -7.82 -13.62 18.48
N GLN A 477 -7.93 -14.05 17.22
CA GLN A 477 -8.91 -13.51 16.28
C GLN A 477 -10.34 -13.81 16.71
N TRP A 478 -10.58 -15.04 17.19
CA TRP A 478 -11.88 -15.41 17.73
C TRP A 478 -12.23 -14.60 18.98
N TRP A 479 -11.27 -14.42 19.90
CA TRP A 479 -11.47 -13.62 21.10
C TRP A 479 -11.82 -12.15 20.78
N GLU A 480 -11.12 -11.54 19.83
CA GLU A 480 -11.42 -10.18 19.36
C GLU A 480 -12.77 -10.12 18.62
N ALA A 481 -13.11 -11.11 17.81
CA ALA A 481 -14.42 -11.18 17.16
C ALA A 481 -15.57 -11.24 18.17
N LEU A 482 -15.42 -11.98 19.28
CA LEU A 482 -16.42 -12.01 20.35
C LEU A 482 -16.54 -10.67 21.09
N LEU A 483 -15.43 -9.95 21.26
CA LEU A 483 -15.41 -8.62 21.87
C LEU A 483 -16.12 -7.59 20.97
N ALA A 484 -15.73 -7.54 19.70
CA ALA A 484 -16.26 -6.61 18.72
C ALA A 484 -17.74 -6.87 18.41
N ALA A 485 -18.18 -8.14 18.37
CA ALA A 485 -19.60 -8.51 18.23
C ALA A 485 -20.42 -8.32 19.53
N GLY A 486 -19.80 -7.88 20.62
CA GLY A 486 -20.47 -7.66 21.91
C GLY A 486 -20.99 -8.95 22.57
N VAL A 487 -20.48 -10.11 22.17
CA VAL A 487 -20.79 -11.40 22.81
C VAL A 487 -20.12 -11.47 24.18
N ILE A 488 -18.88 -10.99 24.26
CA ILE A 488 -18.15 -10.82 25.51
C ILE A 488 -17.71 -9.36 25.68
N ARG A 489 -17.34 -8.99 26.89
CA ARG A 489 -16.74 -7.69 27.19
C ARG A 489 -15.66 -7.84 28.22
N THR A 490 -14.60 -7.06 28.11
CA THR A 490 -13.46 -7.12 29.04
C THR A 490 -13.30 -5.81 29.81
N THR A 491 -12.72 -5.94 31.00
CA THR A 491 -12.02 -4.86 31.68
C THR A 491 -10.54 -5.23 31.73
N SER A 492 -9.70 -4.38 32.33
CA SER A 492 -8.29 -4.67 32.56
C SER A 492 -8.01 -5.91 33.43
N SER A 493 -9.02 -6.56 34.01
CA SER A 493 -8.81 -7.71 34.89
C SER A 493 -9.85 -8.83 34.79
N ARG A 494 -11.03 -8.58 34.19
CA ARG A 494 -12.09 -9.60 34.06
C ARG A 494 -12.81 -9.52 32.72
N VAL A 495 -13.20 -10.67 32.20
CA VAL A 495 -14.17 -10.82 31.11
C VAL A 495 -15.55 -11.11 31.67
N TRP A 496 -16.59 -10.64 30.99
CA TRP A 496 -18.00 -10.83 31.33
C TRP A 496 -18.80 -11.17 30.07
N PRO A 497 -19.99 -11.76 30.20
CA PRO A 497 -20.96 -11.77 29.12
C PRO A 497 -21.24 -10.33 28.66
N GLY A 498 -21.21 -10.13 27.34
CA GLY A 498 -21.50 -8.87 26.69
C GLY A 498 -23.01 -8.66 26.51
N PRO A 499 -23.42 -7.52 25.92
CA PRO A 499 -24.84 -7.22 25.67
C PRO A 499 -25.53 -8.25 24.76
N THR A 500 -24.80 -8.89 23.85
CA THR A 500 -25.36 -9.87 22.91
C THR A 500 -25.52 -11.26 23.53
N ALA A 501 -24.86 -11.54 24.67
CA ALA A 501 -24.79 -12.88 25.26
C ALA A 501 -26.15 -13.48 25.63
N SER A 502 -27.06 -12.68 26.20
CA SER A 502 -28.38 -13.18 26.60
C SER A 502 -29.24 -13.57 25.40
N THR A 503 -29.11 -12.83 24.29
CA THR A 503 -29.84 -13.12 23.05
C THR A 503 -29.23 -14.34 22.36
N TRP A 504 -27.91 -14.49 22.41
CA TRP A 504 -27.21 -15.67 21.91
C TRP A 504 -27.68 -16.95 22.59
N ALA A 505 -27.80 -16.93 23.92
CA ALA A 505 -28.21 -18.09 24.73
C ALA A 505 -29.73 -18.32 24.77
N ALA A 506 -30.55 -17.48 24.13
CA ALA A 506 -32.01 -17.54 24.24
C ALA A 506 -32.66 -18.65 23.39
N GLY A 507 -31.96 -19.16 22.36
CA GLY A 507 -32.46 -20.14 21.41
C GLY A 507 -31.57 -21.37 21.28
N GLU A 508 -32.06 -22.39 20.57
CA GLU A 508 -31.29 -23.59 20.22
C GLU A 508 -30.17 -23.27 19.21
N LEU A 509 -30.38 -22.24 18.39
CA LEU A 509 -29.41 -21.71 17.43
C LEU A 509 -29.12 -20.23 17.72
N PRO A 510 -27.91 -19.75 17.42
CA PRO A 510 -27.55 -18.36 17.61
C PRO A 510 -28.37 -17.43 16.69
N PRO A 511 -28.62 -16.18 17.10
CA PRO A 511 -29.17 -15.16 16.21
C PRO A 511 -28.29 -15.02 14.96
N LEU A 512 -28.93 -15.00 13.78
CA LEU A 512 -28.21 -15.03 12.51
C LEU A 512 -27.27 -13.82 12.37
N GLU A 513 -27.77 -12.62 12.62
CA GLU A 513 -26.98 -11.38 12.56
C GLU A 513 -25.76 -11.45 13.49
N ALA A 514 -25.90 -11.99 14.70
CA ALA A 514 -24.80 -12.10 15.64
C ALA A 514 -23.77 -13.16 15.21
N ALA A 515 -24.24 -14.30 14.67
CA ALA A 515 -23.36 -15.34 14.14
C ALA A 515 -22.58 -14.86 12.91
N GLU A 516 -23.25 -14.14 12.01
CA GLU A 516 -22.63 -13.52 10.83
C GLU A 516 -21.64 -12.43 11.24
N ALA A 517 -21.95 -11.61 12.25
CA ALA A 517 -21.02 -10.60 12.77
C ALA A 517 -19.75 -11.23 13.35
N VAL A 518 -19.88 -12.28 14.20
CA VAL A 518 -18.72 -13.00 14.74
C VAL A 518 -17.87 -13.59 13.63
N ALA A 519 -18.47 -14.24 12.64
CA ALA A 519 -17.75 -14.84 11.52
C ALA A 519 -17.09 -13.78 10.62
N ALA A 520 -17.78 -12.71 10.27
CA ALA A 520 -17.26 -11.63 9.44
C ALA A 520 -16.08 -10.91 10.09
N ILE A 521 -16.19 -10.56 11.38
CA ILE A 521 -15.10 -9.91 12.12
C ILE A 521 -13.92 -10.87 12.26
N PHE A 522 -14.17 -12.16 12.50
CA PHE A 522 -13.11 -13.16 12.53
C PHE A 522 -12.35 -13.25 11.19
N VAL A 523 -13.07 -13.23 10.06
CA VAL A 523 -12.47 -13.20 8.72
C VAL A 523 -11.57 -11.97 8.58
N ALA A 524 -12.07 -10.78 8.91
CA ALA A 524 -11.32 -9.53 8.81
C ALA A 524 -10.05 -9.53 9.70
N GLU A 525 -10.16 -9.94 10.97
CA GLU A 525 -9.01 -10.06 11.89
C GLU A 525 -8.00 -11.12 11.45
N THR A 526 -8.47 -12.18 10.79
CA THR A 526 -7.58 -13.22 10.24
C THR A 526 -6.80 -12.69 9.06
N LEU A 527 -7.46 -11.96 8.16
CA LEU A 527 -6.86 -11.41 6.94
C LEU A 527 -5.92 -10.23 7.23
N THR A 528 -6.24 -9.38 8.19
CA THR A 528 -5.39 -8.22 8.56
C THR A 528 -4.14 -8.62 9.33
N ARG A 529 -4.12 -9.79 9.98
CA ARG A 529 -3.01 -10.17 10.86
C ARG A 529 -1.63 -10.20 10.20
N PRO A 530 -1.43 -10.76 8.99
CA PRO A 530 -0.16 -10.69 8.29
C PRO A 530 0.40 -9.27 8.15
N LEU A 531 -0.46 -8.24 8.03
CA LEU A 531 -0.03 -6.83 7.99
C LEU A 531 0.65 -6.40 9.31
N ARG A 532 0.20 -6.94 10.45
CA ARG A 532 0.75 -6.65 11.78
C ARG A 532 2.07 -7.38 12.03
N ASP A 533 2.32 -8.48 11.33
CA ASP A 533 3.46 -9.39 11.55
C ASP A 533 4.69 -9.13 10.63
N GLY A 534 4.56 -8.28 9.59
CA GLY A 534 5.70 -7.76 8.79
C GLY A 534 5.78 -8.23 7.32
N GLY A 535 6.94 -8.01 6.68
CA GLY A 535 7.16 -7.67 5.25
C GLY A 535 6.58 -8.51 4.09
N PHE A 536 5.87 -9.61 4.34
CA PHE A 536 5.09 -10.35 3.32
C PHE A 536 3.57 -10.23 3.54
N GLY A 537 3.15 -9.43 4.53
CA GLY A 537 1.77 -9.31 4.98
C GLY A 537 0.81 -8.84 3.90
N GLU A 538 1.17 -7.80 3.16
CA GLU A 538 0.35 -7.25 2.06
C GLU A 538 0.15 -8.27 0.95
N TRP A 539 1.20 -9.02 0.60
CA TRP A 539 1.13 -10.03 -0.45
C TRP A 539 0.33 -11.26 0.00
N MET A 540 0.50 -11.71 1.24
CA MET A 540 -0.34 -12.76 1.83
C MET A 540 -1.80 -12.34 1.89
N LEU A 541 -2.07 -11.09 2.30
CA LEU A 541 -3.41 -10.52 2.29
C LEU A 541 -4.00 -10.53 0.88
N GLN A 542 -3.29 -9.97 -0.10
CA GLN A 542 -3.73 -9.90 -1.49
C GLN A 542 -4.03 -11.30 -2.06
N GLY A 543 -3.13 -12.26 -1.86
CA GLY A 543 -3.34 -13.64 -2.32
C GLY A 543 -4.54 -14.32 -1.66
N SER A 544 -4.79 -14.04 -0.38
CA SER A 544 -5.95 -14.56 0.37
C SER A 544 -7.26 -13.92 -0.09
N VAL A 545 -7.27 -12.59 -0.26
CA VAL A 545 -8.43 -11.85 -0.76
C VAL A 545 -8.79 -12.33 -2.15
N LEU A 546 -7.81 -12.43 -3.06
CA LEU A 546 -8.04 -12.92 -4.42
C LEU A 546 -8.60 -14.35 -4.42
N SER A 547 -8.07 -15.24 -3.58
CA SER A 547 -8.55 -16.62 -3.45
C SER A 547 -9.99 -16.69 -2.93
N LEU A 548 -10.36 -15.83 -1.98
CA LEU A 548 -11.72 -15.76 -1.43
C LEU A 548 -12.70 -15.15 -2.42
N VAL A 549 -12.35 -14.03 -3.07
CA VAL A 549 -13.19 -13.36 -4.08
C VAL A 549 -13.49 -14.33 -5.23
N ALA A 550 -12.49 -15.03 -5.73
CA ALA A 550 -12.71 -15.99 -6.79
C ALA A 550 -13.45 -17.27 -6.35
N ALA A 551 -13.39 -17.62 -5.07
CA ALA A 551 -14.25 -18.67 -4.51
C ALA A 551 -15.71 -18.21 -4.35
N LEU A 552 -15.93 -16.91 -4.16
CA LEU A 552 -17.26 -16.29 -4.05
C LEU A 552 -17.92 -16.07 -5.41
N ALA A 553 -17.14 -15.82 -6.46
CA ALA A 553 -17.59 -15.56 -7.83
C ALA A 553 -16.77 -16.38 -8.86
N PRO A 554 -16.91 -17.72 -8.88
CA PRO A 554 -16.05 -18.59 -9.66
C PRO A 554 -16.22 -18.47 -11.18
N ASP A 555 -17.32 -17.87 -11.65
CA ASP A 555 -17.60 -17.67 -13.08
C ASP A 555 -17.00 -16.36 -13.61
N ASP A 556 -16.65 -15.42 -12.73
CA ASP A 556 -16.16 -14.07 -13.09
C ASP A 556 -14.64 -13.95 -13.00
N PHE A 557 -13.96 -14.91 -12.35
CA PHE A 557 -12.51 -14.87 -12.11
C PHE A 557 -11.82 -16.18 -12.50
N ASP A 558 -10.86 -16.10 -13.44
CA ASP A 558 -9.92 -17.18 -13.73
C ASP A 558 -8.75 -17.14 -12.73
N VAL A 559 -8.75 -18.03 -11.75
CA VAL A 559 -7.65 -18.15 -10.77
C VAL A 559 -6.59 -19.10 -11.29
N PRO A 560 -5.30 -18.73 -11.29
CA PRO A 560 -4.22 -19.69 -11.48
C PRO A 560 -4.32 -20.84 -10.47
N GLU A 561 -3.98 -22.08 -10.86
CA GLU A 561 -4.08 -23.29 -9.99
C GLU A 561 -3.32 -23.18 -8.66
N SER A 562 -2.43 -22.19 -8.53
CA SER A 562 -2.06 -21.61 -7.25
C SER A 562 -1.50 -20.21 -7.50
N PRO A 563 -1.89 -19.17 -6.74
CA PRO A 563 -1.23 -17.87 -6.81
C PRO A 563 0.24 -17.94 -6.34
N ILE A 564 0.67 -19.06 -5.74
CA ILE A 564 2.02 -19.28 -5.23
C ILE A 564 2.50 -20.72 -5.53
N PRO A 565 3.65 -20.93 -6.18
CA PRO A 565 4.25 -22.26 -6.28
C PRO A 565 4.66 -22.77 -4.88
N GLY A 566 3.87 -23.69 -4.31
CA GLY A 566 4.26 -24.49 -3.13
C GLY A 566 3.97 -23.92 -1.73
N GLY A 567 3.11 -22.91 -1.57
CA GLY A 567 2.78 -22.36 -0.24
C GLY A 567 1.28 -22.38 0.08
N ASP A 568 0.90 -23.02 1.18
CA ASP A 568 -0.43 -22.85 1.79
C ASP A 568 -0.57 -21.40 2.28
N LEU A 569 -1.60 -20.68 1.81
CA LEU A 569 -1.92 -19.37 2.36
C LEU A 569 -2.36 -19.55 3.82
N TRP A 570 -1.47 -19.25 4.76
CA TRP A 570 -1.65 -19.45 6.20
C TRP A 570 -2.97 -18.88 6.75
N THR A 571 -3.43 -17.75 6.21
CA THR A 571 -4.73 -17.12 6.48
C THR A 571 -5.90 -18.00 6.02
N VAL A 572 -5.86 -18.55 4.81
CA VAL A 572 -6.87 -19.48 4.28
C VAL A 572 -6.89 -20.76 5.11
N HIS A 573 -5.74 -21.28 5.51
CA HIS A 573 -5.65 -22.42 6.43
C HIS A 573 -6.34 -22.14 7.78
N HIS A 574 -6.22 -20.92 8.30
CA HIS A 574 -6.94 -20.50 9.50
C HIS A 574 -8.45 -20.39 9.30
N LEU A 575 -8.91 -19.91 8.14
CA LEU A 575 -10.34 -19.91 7.80
C LEU A 575 -10.89 -21.33 7.61
N GLU A 576 -10.09 -22.25 7.07
CA GLU A 576 -10.43 -23.66 6.92
C GLU A 576 -10.54 -24.35 8.29
N ARG A 577 -9.55 -24.13 9.17
CA ARG A 577 -9.58 -24.63 10.54
C ARG A 577 -10.79 -24.11 11.33
N ALA A 578 -11.21 -22.89 11.04
CA ALA A 578 -12.42 -22.28 11.57
C ALA A 578 -13.72 -22.83 10.95
N GLY A 579 -13.64 -23.68 9.93
CA GLY A 579 -14.78 -24.29 9.25
C GLY A 579 -15.56 -23.35 8.33
N LEU A 580 -14.98 -22.20 7.95
CA LEU A 580 -15.62 -21.20 7.08
C LEU A 580 -15.36 -21.48 5.60
N VAL A 581 -14.22 -22.09 5.29
CA VAL A 581 -13.86 -22.52 3.93
C VAL A 581 -13.40 -23.97 3.93
N SER A 582 -13.27 -24.54 2.74
CA SER A 582 -12.59 -25.81 2.51
C SER A 582 -11.59 -25.65 1.39
N VAL A 583 -10.44 -26.30 1.50
CA VAL A 583 -9.42 -26.31 0.45
C VAL A 583 -9.41 -27.69 -0.19
N SER A 584 -9.50 -27.78 -1.52
CA SER A 584 -9.38 -29.06 -2.23
C SER A 584 -7.93 -29.56 -2.22
N ASP A 585 -7.73 -30.83 -2.55
CA ASP A 585 -6.39 -31.43 -2.75
C ASP A 585 -5.53 -30.67 -3.79
N THR A 586 -6.17 -29.86 -4.64
CA THR A 586 -5.54 -29.00 -5.65
C THR A 586 -5.31 -27.57 -5.17
N GLY A 587 -5.49 -27.27 -3.88
CA GLY A 587 -5.32 -25.92 -3.32
C GLY A 587 -6.48 -24.94 -3.60
N ARG A 588 -7.57 -25.38 -4.23
CA ARG A 588 -8.69 -24.49 -4.58
C ARG A 588 -9.59 -24.27 -3.38
N VAL A 589 -9.77 -23.01 -3.01
CA VAL A 589 -10.69 -22.60 -1.94
C VAL A 589 -12.14 -22.76 -2.40
N ARG A 590 -12.98 -23.30 -1.51
CA ARG A 590 -14.43 -23.43 -1.69
C ARG A 590 -15.17 -22.89 -0.48
N ILE A 591 -16.22 -22.15 -0.75
CA ILE A 591 -17.10 -21.54 0.24
C ILE A 591 -18.49 -22.16 0.08
N ALA A 592 -19.06 -22.67 1.16
CA ALA A 592 -20.45 -23.16 1.12
C ALA A 592 -21.43 -21.99 1.11
N ASP A 593 -22.58 -22.15 0.45
CA ASP A 593 -23.59 -21.08 0.31
C ASP A 593 -23.97 -20.40 1.62
N GLY A 594 -24.12 -21.19 2.70
CA GLY A 594 -24.45 -20.68 4.03
C GLY A 594 -23.37 -19.83 4.70
N HIS A 595 -22.15 -19.78 4.16
CA HIS A 595 -21.02 -18.98 4.66
C HIS A 595 -20.71 -17.77 3.79
N ARG A 596 -21.20 -17.72 2.53
CA ARG A 596 -20.87 -16.66 1.56
C ARG A 596 -21.11 -15.27 2.15
N ALA A 597 -22.29 -15.00 2.70
CA ALA A 597 -22.62 -13.68 3.25
C ALA A 597 -21.69 -13.25 4.40
N ALA A 598 -21.30 -14.17 5.29
CA ALA A 598 -20.39 -13.86 6.38
C ALA A 598 -18.96 -13.56 5.89
N ILE A 599 -18.48 -14.30 4.88
CA ILE A 599 -17.15 -14.09 4.30
C ILE A 599 -17.12 -12.78 3.52
N THR A 600 -18.13 -12.50 2.69
CA THR A 600 -18.23 -11.25 1.93
C THR A 600 -18.26 -10.03 2.86
N ARG A 601 -19.06 -10.07 3.94
CA ARG A 601 -19.04 -9.01 4.95
C ARG A 601 -17.70 -8.89 5.67
N GLY A 602 -16.97 -10.00 5.85
CA GLY A 602 -15.61 -9.98 6.37
C GLY A 602 -14.62 -9.27 5.44
N LEU A 603 -14.75 -9.46 4.12
CA LEU A 603 -13.96 -8.74 3.11
C LEU A 603 -14.32 -7.25 3.04
N ILE A 604 -15.58 -6.89 3.20
CA ILE A 604 -16.01 -5.49 3.32
C ILE A 604 -15.52 -4.87 4.64
N ALA A 605 -15.57 -5.60 5.75
CA ALA A 605 -15.06 -5.10 7.03
C ALA A 605 -13.53 -4.89 7.00
N LEU A 606 -12.81 -5.73 6.25
CA LEU A 606 -11.38 -5.58 6.02
C LEU A 606 -11.04 -4.23 5.37
N THR A 607 -11.80 -3.77 4.37
CA THR A 607 -11.52 -2.50 3.67
C THR A 607 -11.66 -1.30 4.61
N LEU A 608 -12.71 -1.32 5.44
CA LEU A 608 -12.92 -0.32 6.49
C LEU A 608 -11.77 -0.28 7.51
N LEU A 609 -11.23 -1.45 7.88
CA LEU A 609 -10.11 -1.54 8.82
C LEU A 609 -8.80 -1.04 8.21
N THR A 610 -8.54 -1.35 6.93
CA THR A 610 -7.33 -0.88 6.24
C THR A 610 -7.36 0.61 5.92
N ASP A 611 -8.53 1.18 5.68
CA ASP A 611 -8.68 2.63 5.46
C ASP A 611 -8.51 3.42 6.77
N SER A 612 -9.05 2.91 7.88
CA SER A 612 -9.00 3.60 9.18
C SER A 612 -7.59 3.74 9.79
N ASP A 613 -6.65 2.89 9.42
CA ASP A 613 -5.25 2.98 9.86
C ASP A 613 -4.48 4.09 9.13
N THR A 614 -5.04 4.69 8.07
CA THR A 614 -4.43 5.85 7.38
C THR A 614 -4.80 7.20 7.99
N ASP A 615 -5.88 7.26 8.79
CA ASP A 615 -6.42 8.52 9.35
C ASP A 615 -5.97 8.82 10.80
N THR A 616 -5.27 7.89 11.48
CA THR A 616 -4.94 8.04 12.92
C THR A 616 -3.67 8.82 13.25
N ASP A 617 -3.01 9.45 12.27
CA ASP A 617 -1.77 10.23 12.48
C ASP A 617 -1.94 11.77 12.42
N THR A 618 -3.17 12.28 12.63
CA THR A 618 -3.40 13.72 12.86
C THR A 618 -3.98 14.03 14.24
N ASP A 619 -3.09 14.30 15.19
CA ASP A 619 -3.32 15.19 16.35
C ASP A 619 -2.06 16.03 16.64
#